data_AF-A0A934S2Q5-F1
#
_entry.id   AF-A0A934S2Q5-F1
#
_cell.length_a   1.000
_cell.length_b   1.000
_cell.length_c   1.000
_cell.angle_alpha   90.00
_cell.angle_beta   90.00
_cell.angle_gamma   90.00
#
_symmetry.space_group_name_H-M   'P 1'
#
loop_
_entity.id
_entity.type
_entity.pdbx_description
1 polymer ?
#
loop_
_entity_poly.entity_id
_entity_poly.type
_entity_poly.pdbx_seq_one_letter_code
_entity_poly.pdbx_strand_id
1 'polypeptide(L)'
;MIRFCKGISVGCTLLAGIAQASAGTPFYFGNDLSYVNEMEDCGAVFRENDEVQDPFALMAVKGTNLCRVRLWHDPYFLESVPKVSPEVKSQYSNLEDVTKTIRRAKEAGMEVMLGIHYSDFWADPGRQVIPRAWLEHAANDDKLAELIYEYTKEVLEGLEAQGLLPEIVKLGNESNGGILLQDELHVTDNGDGTFEYEGGGTWRGSDERLSKLWNAGIKATREVGAKSVIDPKIALHVADPKDFISFYDRMVRIGVTDFDIAGFSYYYAWHGGTIENTGDVIRAFKGKYPQYEAMIVETGYLWDDKNIDGLVNIISEPDPMYLPVGQETQYRYMVDLTQEVIDAGGSGVIFWEPLWVSTPCRTPWGRGSSHEHVAYFDHRNNNNLHIGGTWMSADYTGLTESVPSEVSLGIDEDSGRLSLLLDQSNGTDYTVLSSEDLKKWELKRSFRAREDGEVSVPLGFLSNRSLFGKAREVTR
;
A
#
# COMPACT_ATOMS: atom_id res chain seq x y z
N MET A 1 1.30 -3.26 50.30
CA MET A 1 2.16 -2.73 51.38
C MET A 1 3.59 -2.72 50.84
N ILE A 2 4.05 -1.59 50.31
CA ILE A 2 5.32 -1.49 49.57
C ILE A 2 6.47 -1.33 50.57
N ARG A 3 7.47 -2.22 50.50
CA ARG A 3 8.73 -2.13 51.25
C ARG A 3 9.73 -1.29 50.45
N PHE A 4 10.29 -0.25 51.06
CA PHE A 4 11.51 0.41 50.59
C PHE A 4 12.74 -0.41 50.98
N CYS A 5 13.68 -0.62 50.06
CA CYS A 5 15.03 -1.08 50.39
C CYS A 5 16.08 -0.13 49.78
N LYS A 6 16.91 0.46 50.66
CA LYS A 6 18.20 1.07 50.34
C LYS A 6 19.24 -0.03 50.09
N GLY A 7 20.13 0.22 49.13
CA GLY A 7 20.92 -0.80 48.44
C GLY A 7 22.06 -1.48 49.21
N ILE A 8 22.63 -2.49 48.54
CA ILE A 8 23.95 -3.10 48.71
C ILE A 8 24.39 -3.64 47.33
N SER A 9 25.64 -3.37 46.97
CA SER A 9 26.36 -3.94 45.83
C SER A 9 26.73 -5.41 46.11
N VAL A 10 26.30 -6.34 45.25
CA VAL A 10 26.95 -7.63 45.02
C VAL A 10 26.75 -8.00 43.54
N GLY A 11 27.86 -8.24 42.84
CA GLY A 11 27.87 -8.69 41.46
C GLY A 11 27.21 -10.07 41.32
N CYS A 12 26.29 -10.17 40.37
CA CYS A 12 25.79 -11.43 39.85
C CYS A 12 25.57 -11.23 38.35
N THR A 13 26.48 -11.75 37.53
CA THR A 13 26.35 -11.76 36.07
C THR A 13 25.30 -12.80 35.69
N LEU A 14 24.03 -12.38 35.65
CA LEU A 14 22.99 -13.13 34.96
C LEU A 14 23.11 -12.82 33.46
N LEU A 15 23.70 -13.74 32.70
CA LEU A 15 23.48 -13.82 31.26
C LEU A 15 22.05 -14.34 31.05
N ALA A 16 21.07 -13.44 31.12
CA ALA A 16 19.74 -13.69 30.59
C ALA A 16 19.84 -13.55 29.08
N GLY A 17 19.83 -14.69 28.37
CA GLY A 17 19.57 -14.70 26.94
C GLY A 17 18.15 -14.21 26.71
N ILE A 18 18.02 -12.94 26.36
CA ILE A 18 16.76 -12.39 25.86
C ILE A 18 16.64 -12.92 24.43
N ALA A 19 15.81 -13.94 24.25
CA ALA A 19 15.26 -14.21 22.93
C ALA A 19 14.44 -12.97 22.56
N GLN A 20 14.90 -12.21 21.57
CA GLN A 20 14.08 -11.18 20.93
C GLN A 20 12.83 -11.89 20.40
N ALA A 21 11.69 -11.67 21.06
CA ALA A 21 10.42 -11.85 20.41
C ALA A 21 10.38 -10.82 19.28
N SER A 22 10.44 -11.30 18.04
CA SER A 22 10.16 -10.49 16.87
C SER A 22 8.77 -9.88 17.05
N ALA A 23 8.68 -8.57 17.27
CA ALA A 23 7.43 -7.86 17.06
C ALA A 23 7.10 -8.07 15.58
N GLY A 24 6.05 -8.84 15.28
CA GLY A 24 5.67 -9.13 13.90
C GLY A 24 5.44 -7.83 13.13
N THR A 25 5.85 -7.80 11.86
CA THR A 25 5.48 -6.72 10.94
C THR A 25 3.94 -6.56 10.97
N PRO A 26 3.40 -5.34 11.11
CA PRO A 26 1.95 -5.13 11.01
C PRO A 26 1.44 -5.62 9.64
N PHE A 27 0.23 -6.17 9.60
CA PHE A 27 -0.40 -6.56 8.35
C PHE A 27 -0.80 -5.32 7.54
N TYR A 28 -0.50 -5.33 6.23
CA TYR A 28 -0.83 -4.22 5.35
C TYR A 28 -2.23 -4.36 4.76
N PHE A 29 -3.08 -3.40 5.11
CA PHE A 29 -4.39 -3.16 4.54
C PHE A 29 -4.25 -2.03 3.52
N GLY A 30 -4.14 -2.39 2.25
CA GLY A 30 -3.75 -1.45 1.21
C GLY A 30 -4.82 -1.12 0.19
N ASN A 31 -4.72 0.09 -0.36
CA ASN A 31 -5.42 0.50 -1.57
C ASN A 31 -4.43 1.18 -2.52
N ASP A 32 -4.55 0.89 -3.82
CA ASP A 32 -3.92 1.70 -4.86
C ASP A 32 -4.73 2.96 -5.10
N LEU A 33 -4.13 4.11 -4.85
CA LEU A 33 -4.79 5.42 -4.94
C LEU A 33 -4.23 6.27 -6.09
N SER A 34 -3.63 5.64 -7.11
CA SER A 34 -2.95 6.37 -8.19
C SER A 34 -3.89 7.18 -9.07
N TYR A 35 -5.17 6.78 -9.24
CA TYR A 35 -6.13 7.57 -10.02
C TYR A 35 -6.79 8.72 -9.24
N VAL A 36 -6.64 8.81 -7.92
CA VAL A 36 -7.43 9.76 -7.10
C VAL A 36 -7.25 11.22 -7.55
N ASN A 37 -6.00 11.65 -7.79
CA ASN A 37 -5.73 13.01 -8.24
C ASN A 37 -6.38 13.29 -9.60
N GLU A 38 -6.30 12.35 -10.55
CA GLU A 38 -6.94 12.48 -11.86
C GLU A 38 -8.46 12.56 -11.70
N MET A 39 -9.06 11.70 -10.88
CA MET A 39 -10.51 11.71 -10.67
C MET A 39 -11.00 13.04 -10.10
N GLU A 40 -10.31 13.60 -9.09
CA GLU A 40 -10.66 14.91 -8.53
C GLU A 40 -10.52 16.04 -9.56
N ASP A 41 -9.43 16.08 -10.32
CA ASP A 41 -9.22 17.07 -11.39
C ASP A 41 -10.28 16.91 -12.51
N CYS A 42 -10.83 15.70 -12.68
CA CYS A 42 -11.92 15.34 -13.57
C CYS A 42 -13.33 15.60 -12.99
N GLY A 43 -13.42 16.16 -11.79
CA GLY A 43 -14.67 16.57 -11.15
C GLY A 43 -15.34 15.50 -10.30
N ALA A 44 -14.67 14.38 -10.01
CA ALA A 44 -15.16 13.41 -9.04
C ALA A 44 -15.29 14.06 -7.66
N VAL A 45 -16.38 13.75 -6.96
CA VAL A 45 -16.60 14.15 -5.58
C VAL A 45 -16.90 12.91 -4.77
N PHE A 46 -16.06 12.61 -3.79
CA PHE A 46 -16.17 11.45 -2.93
C PHE A 46 -16.94 11.82 -1.65
N ARG A 47 -17.87 10.96 -1.25
CA ARG A 47 -18.76 11.24 -0.11
C ARG A 47 -18.83 10.10 0.88
N GLU A 48 -19.16 10.45 2.11
CA GLU A 48 -19.68 9.53 3.11
C GLU A 48 -20.89 10.19 3.78
N ASN A 49 -22.04 9.51 3.81
CA ASN A 49 -23.30 10.04 4.34
C ASN A 49 -23.68 11.40 3.71
N ASP A 50 -23.50 11.53 2.39
CA ASP A 50 -23.69 12.73 1.57
C ASP A 50 -22.72 13.89 1.87
N GLU A 51 -21.83 13.76 2.84
CA GLU A 51 -20.80 14.76 3.14
C GLU A 51 -19.57 14.55 2.26
N VAL A 52 -19.04 15.63 1.68
CA VAL A 52 -17.80 15.59 0.90
C VAL A 52 -16.64 15.21 1.80
N GLN A 53 -15.82 14.26 1.38
CA GLN A 53 -14.64 13.81 2.10
C GLN A 53 -13.37 14.00 1.28
N ASP A 54 -12.24 14.22 1.96
CA ASP A 54 -10.93 14.00 1.34
C ASP A 54 -10.73 12.47 1.19
N PRO A 55 -10.41 11.97 0.00
CA PRO A 55 -10.42 10.52 -0.23
C PRO A 55 -9.29 9.79 0.51
N PHE A 56 -8.11 10.40 0.69
CA PHE A 56 -7.00 9.81 1.43
C PHE A 56 -7.32 9.72 2.92
N ALA A 57 -7.83 10.80 3.50
CA ALA A 57 -8.26 10.83 4.89
C ALA A 57 -9.41 9.82 5.15
N LEU A 58 -10.38 9.75 4.24
CA LEU A 58 -11.48 8.79 4.34
C LEU A 58 -10.97 7.35 4.33
N MET A 59 -10.10 6.99 3.37
CA MET A 59 -9.55 5.64 3.28
C MET A 59 -8.71 5.27 4.50
N ALA A 60 -7.92 6.19 5.05
CA ALA A 60 -7.20 6.00 6.31
C ALA A 60 -8.15 5.73 7.49
N VAL A 61 -9.23 6.52 7.61
CA VAL A 61 -10.28 6.30 8.63
C VAL A 61 -10.99 4.96 8.47
N LYS A 62 -11.06 4.42 7.23
CA LYS A 62 -11.61 3.07 6.96
C LYS A 62 -10.62 1.93 7.13
N GLY A 63 -9.41 2.21 7.62
CA GLY A 63 -8.41 1.21 7.98
C GLY A 63 -7.34 0.97 6.93
N THR A 64 -7.29 1.77 5.85
CA THR A 64 -6.13 1.73 4.94
C THR A 64 -4.90 2.18 5.70
N ASN A 65 -3.89 1.33 5.81
CA ASN A 65 -2.60 1.67 6.40
C ASN A 65 -1.47 1.73 5.36
N LEU A 66 -1.71 1.26 4.14
CA LEU A 66 -0.74 1.29 3.04
C LEU A 66 -1.37 1.88 1.77
N CYS A 67 -0.84 3.00 1.29
CA CYS A 67 -1.17 3.55 -0.02
C CYS A 67 -0.19 3.00 -1.07
N ARG A 68 -0.69 2.22 -2.03
CA ARG A 68 0.07 1.92 -3.25
C ARG A 68 -0.07 3.07 -4.24
N VAL A 69 1.03 3.44 -4.89
CA VAL A 69 1.04 4.41 -5.97
C VAL A 69 2.01 3.99 -7.09
N ARG A 70 1.55 4.02 -8.35
CA ARG A 70 2.38 3.72 -9.52
C ARG A 70 3.14 4.95 -10.01
N LEU A 71 4.35 4.72 -10.49
CA LEU A 71 5.19 5.70 -11.18
C LEU A 71 5.54 5.17 -12.58
N TRP A 72 5.15 5.94 -13.59
CA TRP A 72 5.64 5.85 -14.96
C TRP A 72 6.84 6.78 -15.15
N HIS A 73 7.76 6.41 -16.05
CA HIS A 73 8.99 7.17 -16.27
C HIS A 73 8.70 8.53 -16.93
N ASP A 74 8.12 8.53 -18.13
CA ASP A 74 7.65 9.74 -18.81
C ASP A 74 6.35 9.44 -19.59
N PRO A 75 5.16 9.67 -19.01
CA PRO A 75 3.89 9.34 -19.66
C PRO A 75 3.44 10.41 -20.67
N TYR A 76 4.35 10.76 -21.60
CA TYR A 76 4.19 11.80 -22.61
C TYR A 76 2.91 11.66 -23.46
N PHE A 77 2.43 10.44 -23.64
CA PHE A 77 1.25 10.16 -24.46
C PHE A 77 -0.02 10.79 -23.88
N LEU A 78 -0.08 11.03 -22.56
CA LEU A 78 -1.21 11.70 -21.90
C LEU A 78 -1.40 13.15 -22.39
N GLU A 79 -0.34 13.79 -22.90
CA GLU A 79 -0.43 15.15 -23.44
C GLU A 79 -1.31 15.23 -24.69
N SER A 80 -1.48 14.11 -25.40
CA SER A 80 -2.34 14.00 -26.57
C SER A 80 -3.81 13.72 -26.23
N VAL A 81 -4.12 13.41 -24.97
CA VAL A 81 -5.47 13.08 -24.52
C VAL A 81 -6.30 14.37 -24.40
N PRO A 82 -7.48 14.47 -25.06
CA PRO A 82 -8.33 15.65 -24.96
C PRO A 82 -8.77 15.94 -23.53
N LYS A 83 -8.54 17.18 -23.09
CA LYS A 83 -8.91 17.66 -21.75
C LYS A 83 -10.35 18.13 -21.72
N VAL A 84 -11.08 17.76 -20.67
CA VAL A 84 -12.48 18.19 -20.47
C VAL A 84 -12.59 19.56 -19.79
N SER A 85 -11.53 20.01 -19.11
CA SER A 85 -11.44 21.36 -18.54
C SER A 85 -9.96 21.82 -18.42
N PRO A 86 -9.71 23.13 -18.22
CA PRO A 86 -8.35 23.66 -18.00
C PRO A 86 -7.64 23.12 -16.75
N GLU A 87 -8.40 22.68 -15.75
CA GLU A 87 -7.89 22.17 -14.47
C GLU A 87 -7.31 20.76 -14.60
N VAL A 88 -7.75 19.98 -15.60
CA VAL A 88 -7.20 18.65 -15.89
C VAL A 88 -5.74 18.77 -16.36
N LYS A 89 -4.82 18.17 -15.61
CA LYS A 89 -3.39 18.15 -15.92
C LYS A 89 -3.10 17.47 -17.24
N SER A 90 -1.91 17.73 -17.79
CA SER A 90 -1.44 17.06 -19.03
C SER A 90 -0.83 15.68 -18.78
N GLN A 91 -0.45 15.36 -17.55
CA GLN A 91 0.16 14.09 -17.18
C GLN A 91 -0.25 13.70 -15.74
N TYR A 92 -0.43 12.39 -15.53
CA TYR A 92 -0.64 11.73 -14.23
C TYR A 92 0.30 10.53 -14.15
N SER A 93 0.50 9.99 -12.94
CA SER A 93 1.47 8.91 -12.70
C SER A 93 2.94 9.25 -13.03
N ASN A 94 3.27 10.52 -13.30
CA ASN A 94 4.63 11.01 -13.37
C ASN A 94 5.13 11.38 -11.95
N LEU A 95 6.41 11.72 -11.79
CA LEU A 95 6.99 11.97 -10.47
C LEU A 95 6.29 13.11 -9.70
N GLU A 96 5.83 14.16 -10.38
CA GLU A 96 5.11 15.27 -9.75
C GLU A 96 3.78 14.80 -9.14
N ASP A 97 2.97 14.08 -9.92
CA ASP A 97 1.68 13.57 -9.48
C ASP A 97 1.83 12.50 -8.38
N VAL A 98 2.80 11.61 -8.53
CA VAL A 98 3.15 10.62 -7.51
C VAL A 98 3.59 11.30 -6.22
N THR A 99 4.43 12.34 -6.29
CA THR A 99 4.85 13.10 -5.10
C THR A 99 3.64 13.73 -4.39
N LYS A 100 2.64 14.23 -5.12
CA LYS A 100 1.38 14.73 -4.53
C LYS A 100 0.63 13.60 -3.80
N THR A 101 0.49 12.44 -4.42
CA THR A 101 -0.17 11.26 -3.83
C THR A 101 0.54 10.78 -2.55
N ILE A 102 1.87 10.64 -2.59
CA ILE A 102 2.68 10.23 -1.44
C ILE A 102 2.51 11.21 -0.28
N ARG A 103 2.54 12.52 -0.55
CA ARG A 103 2.33 13.54 0.46
C ARG A 103 0.96 13.40 1.14
N ARG A 104 -0.11 13.28 0.36
CA ARG A 104 -1.47 13.13 0.89
C ARG A 104 -1.63 11.85 1.72
N ALA A 105 -1.02 10.74 1.25
CA ALA A 105 -1.04 9.48 1.99
C ALA A 105 -0.34 9.59 3.35
N LYS A 106 0.87 10.16 3.38
CA LYS A 106 1.62 10.36 4.63
C LYS A 106 0.95 11.36 5.57
N GLU A 107 0.36 12.43 5.04
CA GLU A 107 -0.44 13.40 5.83
C GLU A 107 -1.66 12.74 6.49
N ALA A 108 -2.25 11.73 5.85
CA ALA A 108 -3.34 10.91 6.40
C ALA A 108 -2.85 9.78 7.33
N GLY A 109 -1.54 9.63 7.52
CA GLY A 109 -0.95 8.62 8.41
C GLY A 109 -0.77 7.23 7.79
N MET A 110 -0.83 7.11 6.48
CA MET A 110 -0.57 5.85 5.76
C MET A 110 0.91 5.70 5.43
N GLU A 111 1.40 4.46 5.46
CA GLU A 111 2.64 4.08 4.77
C GLU A 111 2.42 4.06 3.26
N VAL A 112 3.51 4.04 2.48
CA VAL A 112 3.49 4.12 1.03
C VAL A 112 4.27 2.97 0.39
N MET A 113 3.63 2.31 -0.58
CA MET A 113 4.29 1.46 -1.56
C MET A 113 4.40 2.20 -2.90
N LEU A 114 5.62 2.64 -3.25
CA LEU A 114 5.93 3.22 -4.55
C LEU A 114 6.25 2.11 -5.56
N GLY A 115 5.39 1.95 -6.57
CA GLY A 115 5.63 1.05 -7.70
C GLY A 115 6.30 1.73 -8.87
N ILE A 116 7.58 1.48 -9.09
CA ILE A 116 8.31 2.01 -10.26
C ILE A 116 8.13 1.02 -11.41
N HIS A 117 7.34 1.39 -12.43
CA HIS A 117 7.03 0.47 -13.53
C HIS A 117 8.18 0.26 -14.51
N TYR A 118 9.18 1.15 -14.52
CA TYR A 118 10.25 1.21 -15.53
C TYR A 118 9.71 1.22 -16.97
N SER A 119 8.64 1.97 -17.20
CA SER A 119 7.99 2.14 -18.50
C SER A 119 7.33 3.52 -18.54
N ASP A 120 7.18 4.08 -19.73
CA ASP A 120 6.42 5.31 -19.98
C ASP A 120 4.89 5.07 -19.96
N PHE A 121 4.48 3.79 -20.01
CA PHE A 121 3.09 3.33 -20.03
C PHE A 121 2.86 2.20 -19.02
N TRP A 122 1.61 1.76 -18.83
CA TRP A 122 1.27 0.58 -18.00
C TRP A 122 2.16 -0.62 -18.36
N ALA A 123 2.69 -1.29 -17.34
CA ALA A 123 3.60 -2.43 -17.49
C ALA A 123 2.92 -3.65 -16.88
N ASP A 124 2.91 -4.75 -17.60
CA ASP A 124 2.12 -5.95 -17.33
C ASP A 124 2.81 -7.20 -17.95
N PRO A 125 2.26 -8.42 -17.79
CA PRO A 125 2.92 -9.63 -18.31
C PRO A 125 3.13 -9.63 -19.83
N GLY A 126 2.26 -8.96 -20.59
CA GLY A 126 2.33 -8.84 -22.05
C GLY A 126 3.12 -7.61 -22.52
N ARG A 127 3.32 -6.62 -21.64
CA ARG A 127 3.93 -5.34 -21.98
C ARG A 127 4.94 -4.86 -20.95
N GLN A 128 6.21 -4.86 -21.32
CA GLN A 128 7.35 -4.38 -20.52
C GLN A 128 8.23 -3.49 -21.40
N VAL A 129 7.66 -2.37 -21.88
CA VAL A 129 8.30 -1.50 -22.88
C VAL A 129 9.37 -0.63 -22.23
N ILE A 130 10.53 -0.57 -22.87
CA ILE A 130 11.65 0.28 -22.47
C ILE A 130 11.24 1.76 -22.60
N PRO A 131 11.45 2.59 -21.56
CA PRO A 131 11.19 4.02 -21.64
C PRO A 131 11.87 4.63 -22.87
N ARG A 132 11.19 5.57 -23.53
CA ARG A 132 11.66 6.23 -24.75
C ARG A 132 13.05 6.81 -24.57
N ALA A 133 13.33 7.39 -23.41
CA ALA A 133 14.62 7.97 -23.06
C ALA A 133 15.77 6.96 -23.05
N TRP A 134 15.49 5.66 -22.93
CA TRP A 134 16.47 4.59 -22.80
C TRP A 134 16.57 3.71 -24.06
N LEU A 135 15.73 3.95 -25.08
CA LEU A 135 15.64 3.11 -26.28
C LEU A 135 16.96 3.01 -27.06
N GLU A 136 17.78 4.06 -27.09
CA GLU A 136 19.10 4.02 -27.74
C GLU A 136 20.05 3.00 -27.08
N HIS A 137 19.74 2.58 -25.86
CA HIS A 137 20.47 1.60 -25.07
C HIS A 137 19.75 0.26 -24.95
N ALA A 138 18.67 0.01 -25.70
CA ALA A 138 17.85 -1.21 -25.57
C ALA A 138 18.66 -2.51 -25.63
N ALA A 139 19.72 -2.54 -26.46
CA ALA A 139 20.62 -3.68 -26.64
C ALA A 139 21.88 -3.66 -25.74
N ASN A 140 22.01 -2.69 -24.82
CA ASN A 140 23.14 -2.56 -23.91
C ASN A 140 22.69 -2.74 -22.45
N ASP A 141 22.77 -3.98 -21.97
CA ASP A 141 22.32 -4.37 -20.62
C ASP A 141 23.07 -3.63 -19.52
N ASP A 142 24.37 -3.34 -19.69
CA ASP A 142 25.15 -2.60 -18.69
C ASP A 142 24.67 -1.16 -18.58
N LYS A 143 24.39 -0.52 -19.72
CA LYS A 143 23.88 0.85 -19.72
C LYS A 143 22.46 0.95 -19.18
N LEU A 144 21.58 -0.02 -19.49
CA LEU A 144 20.24 -0.06 -18.91
C LEU A 144 20.27 -0.29 -17.40
N ALA A 145 21.17 -1.12 -16.90
CA ALA A 145 21.35 -1.30 -15.47
C ALA A 145 21.82 -0.01 -14.79
N GLU A 146 22.77 0.71 -15.39
CA GLU A 146 23.18 2.04 -14.92
C GLU A 146 21.99 3.01 -14.85
N LEU A 147 21.17 3.07 -15.91
CA LEU A 147 19.99 3.94 -15.97
C LEU A 147 18.92 3.58 -14.94
N ILE A 148 18.67 2.29 -14.69
CA ILE A 148 17.78 1.85 -13.60
C ILE A 148 18.32 2.33 -12.25
N TYR A 149 19.61 2.14 -11.98
CA TYR A 149 20.22 2.56 -10.73
C TYR A 149 20.10 4.08 -10.54
N GLU A 150 20.48 4.85 -11.56
CA GLU A 150 20.43 6.31 -11.54
C GLU A 150 19.01 6.83 -11.34
N TYR A 151 18.06 6.36 -12.15
CA TYR A 151 16.66 6.79 -12.08
C TYR A 151 16.00 6.44 -10.74
N THR A 152 16.20 5.20 -10.26
CA THR A 152 15.66 4.78 -8.96
C THR A 152 16.21 5.64 -7.84
N LYS A 153 17.52 5.89 -7.85
CA LYS A 153 18.18 6.72 -6.84
C LYS A 153 17.71 8.17 -6.90
N GLU A 154 17.61 8.77 -8.08
CA GLU A 154 17.13 10.14 -8.27
C GLU A 154 15.70 10.31 -7.72
N VAL A 155 14.80 9.38 -8.05
CA VAL A 155 13.42 9.38 -7.54
C VAL A 155 13.41 9.32 -6.02
N LEU A 156 14.14 8.36 -5.42
CA LEU A 156 14.11 8.16 -3.97
C LEU A 156 14.82 9.29 -3.20
N GLU A 157 15.96 9.79 -3.68
CA GLU A 157 16.65 10.94 -3.08
C GLU A 157 15.80 12.23 -3.19
N GLY A 158 15.08 12.41 -4.30
CA GLY A 158 14.16 13.54 -4.50
C GLY A 158 12.93 13.50 -3.57
N LEU A 159 12.42 12.30 -3.26
CA LEU A 159 11.36 12.09 -2.28
C LEU A 159 11.88 12.27 -0.84
N GLU A 160 13.03 11.69 -0.49
CA GLU A 160 13.66 11.84 0.82
C GLU A 160 13.97 13.31 1.15
N ALA A 161 14.45 14.09 0.18
CA ALA A 161 14.71 15.52 0.36
C ALA A 161 13.45 16.33 0.75
N GLN A 162 12.26 15.77 0.54
CA GLN A 162 10.97 16.34 0.93
C GLN A 162 10.35 15.65 2.15
N GLY A 163 11.04 14.68 2.77
CA GLY A 163 10.51 13.85 3.86
C GLY A 163 9.44 12.86 3.39
N LEU A 164 9.48 12.46 2.12
CA LEU A 164 8.46 11.64 1.46
C LEU A 164 8.97 10.27 1.01
N LEU A 165 10.10 9.79 1.52
CA LEU A 165 10.62 8.46 1.17
C LEU A 165 9.59 7.37 1.52
N PRO A 166 9.27 6.45 0.59
CA PRO A 166 8.26 5.42 0.81
C PRO A 166 8.80 4.29 1.69
N GLU A 167 7.91 3.64 2.43
CA GLU A 167 8.21 2.48 3.27
C GLU A 167 8.46 1.21 2.44
N ILE A 168 7.86 1.13 1.24
CA ILE A 168 8.05 0.02 0.31
C ILE A 168 8.35 0.56 -1.10
N VAL A 169 9.38 0.03 -1.75
CA VAL A 169 9.70 0.27 -3.16
C VAL A 169 9.49 -1.02 -3.95
N LYS A 170 8.53 -1.00 -4.87
CA LYS A 170 8.24 -2.12 -5.76
C LYS A 170 8.93 -1.90 -7.12
N LEU A 171 9.88 -2.78 -7.44
CA LEU A 171 10.75 -2.65 -8.62
C LEU A 171 10.16 -3.42 -9.81
N GLY A 172 9.45 -2.70 -10.67
CA GLY A 172 8.67 -3.25 -11.78
C GLY A 172 7.20 -3.48 -11.45
N ASN A 173 6.44 -3.94 -12.44
CA ASN A 173 5.05 -4.35 -12.29
C ASN A 173 4.80 -5.64 -13.07
N GLU A 174 4.12 -6.62 -12.44
CA GLU A 174 3.70 -7.89 -13.04
C GLU A 174 4.72 -8.47 -14.02
N SER A 175 5.95 -8.63 -13.52
CA SER A 175 7.14 -8.82 -14.34
C SER A 175 7.39 -10.28 -14.66
N ASN A 176 6.34 -11.05 -14.98
CA ASN A 176 6.38 -12.50 -15.20
C ASN A 176 7.50 -12.88 -16.20
N GLY A 177 7.61 -12.12 -17.30
CA GLY A 177 8.66 -12.28 -18.31
C GLY A 177 10.00 -11.62 -17.96
N GLY A 178 9.99 -10.65 -17.04
CA GLY A 178 11.08 -9.71 -16.75
C GLY A 178 10.62 -8.25 -16.79
N ILE A 179 11.59 -7.33 -16.75
CA ILE A 179 11.40 -5.88 -16.96
C ILE A 179 12.17 -5.44 -18.21
N LEU A 180 11.77 -4.33 -18.84
CA LEU A 180 12.45 -3.75 -20.01
C LEU A 180 12.66 -4.77 -21.14
N LEU A 181 11.60 -5.47 -21.55
CA LEU A 181 11.65 -6.59 -22.49
C LEU A 181 11.47 -6.17 -23.95
N GLN A 182 10.78 -5.06 -24.20
CA GLN A 182 10.32 -4.62 -25.53
C GLN A 182 10.87 -3.23 -25.87
N ASP A 183 11.35 -3.03 -27.10
CA ASP A 183 11.92 -1.76 -27.57
C ASP A 183 10.96 -0.95 -28.46
N GLU A 184 9.68 -1.29 -28.46
CA GLU A 184 8.65 -0.59 -29.20
C GLU A 184 7.31 -0.60 -28.43
N LEU A 185 6.58 0.52 -28.47
CA LEU A 185 5.18 0.61 -28.06
C LEU A 185 4.34 0.77 -29.32
N HIS A 186 3.52 -0.23 -29.63
CA HIS A 186 2.52 -0.13 -30.69
C HIS A 186 1.26 0.51 -30.12
N VAL A 187 0.75 1.54 -30.80
CA VAL A 187 -0.49 2.23 -30.43
C VAL A 187 -1.44 2.16 -31.61
N THR A 188 -2.61 1.53 -31.39
CA THR A 188 -3.67 1.43 -32.38
C THR A 188 -4.82 2.35 -31.96
N ASP A 189 -5.22 3.26 -32.85
CA ASP A 189 -6.45 4.03 -32.71
C ASP A 189 -7.65 3.21 -33.22
N ASN A 190 -8.57 2.89 -32.33
CA ASN A 190 -9.76 2.10 -32.66
C ASN A 190 -10.83 2.90 -33.40
N GLY A 191 -10.65 4.21 -33.55
CA GLY A 191 -11.57 5.11 -34.27
C GLY A 191 -12.86 5.43 -33.50
N ASP A 192 -13.02 4.88 -32.29
CA ASP A 192 -14.12 5.16 -31.37
C ASP A 192 -13.68 6.01 -30.17
N GLY A 193 -12.46 6.52 -30.21
CA GLY A 193 -11.88 7.21 -29.07
C GLY A 193 -11.52 6.24 -27.95
N THR A 194 -11.07 5.02 -28.25
CA THR A 194 -10.21 4.17 -27.41
C THR A 194 -8.88 3.90 -28.12
N PHE A 195 -7.84 3.54 -27.36
CA PHE A 195 -6.54 3.16 -27.90
C PHE A 195 -6.14 1.78 -27.36
N GLU A 196 -5.61 0.94 -28.24
CA GLU A 196 -4.92 -0.29 -27.85
C GLU A 196 -3.42 -0.05 -27.81
N TYR A 197 -2.78 -0.57 -26.78
CA TYR A 197 -1.36 -0.38 -26.52
C TYR A 197 -0.70 -1.75 -26.37
N GLU A 198 0.18 -2.10 -27.28
CA GLU A 198 0.87 -3.40 -27.29
C GLU A 198 2.38 -3.18 -27.20
N GLY A 199 3.07 -4.10 -26.52
CA GLY A 199 4.52 -4.11 -26.53
C GLY A 199 5.05 -4.83 -27.77
N GLY A 200 5.96 -4.20 -28.49
CA GLY A 200 6.49 -4.68 -29.76
C GLY A 200 8.02 -4.82 -29.77
N GLY A 201 8.56 -5.00 -30.96
CA GLY A 201 10.01 -5.05 -31.18
C GLY A 201 10.69 -6.36 -30.73
N THR A 202 11.95 -6.25 -30.30
CA THR A 202 12.76 -7.41 -29.91
C THR A 202 12.54 -7.76 -28.45
N TRP A 203 12.03 -8.96 -28.18
CA TRP A 203 11.91 -9.48 -26.83
C TRP A 203 13.27 -9.85 -26.21
N ARG A 204 13.66 -9.21 -25.09
CA ARG A 204 14.96 -9.39 -24.42
C ARG A 204 14.82 -9.86 -22.97
N GLY A 205 14.72 -11.18 -22.77
CA GLY A 205 14.43 -11.77 -21.45
C GLY A 205 15.45 -12.78 -20.90
N SER A 206 16.74 -12.67 -21.25
CA SER A 206 17.76 -13.61 -20.73
C SER A 206 17.95 -13.45 -19.22
N ASP A 207 18.24 -14.55 -18.51
CA ASP A 207 18.44 -14.55 -17.06
C ASP A 207 19.57 -13.61 -16.61
N GLU A 208 20.66 -13.52 -17.39
CA GLU A 208 21.78 -12.61 -17.12
C GLU A 208 21.36 -11.14 -17.19
N ARG A 209 20.58 -10.76 -18.22
CA ARG A 209 20.03 -9.41 -18.37
C ARG A 209 19.15 -9.07 -17.19
N LEU A 210 18.16 -9.92 -16.91
CA LEU A 210 17.16 -9.65 -15.88
C LEU A 210 17.79 -9.55 -14.48
N SER A 211 18.73 -10.44 -14.16
CA SER A 211 19.49 -10.37 -12.90
C SER A 211 20.21 -9.03 -12.76
N LYS A 212 20.86 -8.55 -13.82
CA LYS A 212 21.59 -7.28 -13.83
C LYS A 212 20.66 -6.09 -13.60
N LEU A 213 19.52 -6.06 -14.30
CA LEU A 213 18.56 -4.95 -14.24
C LEU A 213 17.91 -4.82 -12.85
N TRP A 214 17.41 -5.92 -12.27
CA TRP A 214 16.80 -5.87 -10.93
C TRP A 214 17.81 -5.55 -9.83
N ASN A 215 19.00 -6.15 -9.88
CA ASN A 215 20.03 -5.86 -8.87
C ASN A 215 20.48 -4.39 -8.91
N ALA A 216 20.38 -3.70 -10.05
CA ALA A 216 20.64 -2.27 -10.11
C ALA A 216 19.61 -1.43 -9.33
N GLY A 217 18.31 -1.73 -9.48
CA GLY A 217 17.24 -1.07 -8.73
C GLY A 217 17.29 -1.40 -7.23
N ILE A 218 17.62 -2.65 -6.89
CA ILE A 218 17.84 -3.07 -5.50
C ILE A 218 18.98 -2.28 -4.88
N LYS A 219 20.14 -2.24 -5.54
CA LYS A 219 21.31 -1.52 -5.07
C LYS A 219 21.02 -0.03 -4.85
N ALA A 220 20.30 0.61 -5.77
CA ALA A 220 19.89 2.00 -5.62
C ALA A 220 19.02 2.21 -4.38
N THR A 221 18.00 1.36 -4.20
CA THR A 221 17.07 1.45 -3.06
C THR A 221 17.80 1.26 -1.73
N ARG A 222 18.64 0.23 -1.60
CA ARG A 222 19.43 -0.02 -0.39
C ARG A 222 20.40 1.11 -0.06
N GLU A 223 21.06 1.69 -1.07
CA GLU A 223 21.99 2.80 -0.83
C GLU A 223 21.32 4.10 -0.37
N VAL A 224 20.08 4.34 -0.79
CA VAL A 224 19.27 5.47 -0.29
C VAL A 224 18.75 5.17 1.12
N GLY A 225 18.20 3.97 1.34
CA GLY A 225 17.70 3.53 2.64
C GLY A 225 18.78 3.58 3.73
N ALA A 226 20.00 3.11 3.45
CA ALA A 226 21.12 3.13 4.38
C ALA A 226 21.57 4.54 4.84
N LYS A 227 21.10 5.60 4.19
CA LYS A 227 21.41 7.01 4.51
C LYS A 227 20.20 7.78 5.03
N SER A 228 19.03 7.15 5.07
CA SER A 228 17.75 7.78 5.37
C SER A 228 17.22 7.29 6.71
N VAL A 229 16.17 7.95 7.23
CA VAL A 229 15.50 7.48 8.45
C VAL A 229 14.68 6.21 8.19
N ILE A 230 14.08 6.14 6.99
CA ILE A 230 13.36 4.96 6.51
C ILE A 230 14.33 4.12 5.69
N ASP A 231 14.44 2.83 6.01
CA ASP A 231 15.06 1.81 5.16
C ASP A 231 13.95 1.08 4.39
N PRO A 232 13.68 1.43 3.12
CA PRO A 232 12.52 0.90 2.42
C PRO A 232 12.62 -0.60 2.20
N LYS A 233 11.52 -1.31 2.43
CA LYS A 233 11.38 -2.69 1.97
C LYS A 233 11.34 -2.72 0.45
N ILE A 234 11.94 -3.74 -0.15
CA ILE A 234 11.94 -3.94 -1.58
C ILE A 234 10.96 -5.05 -1.93
N ALA A 235 10.00 -4.72 -2.80
CA ALA A 235 9.04 -5.67 -3.33
C ALA A 235 9.33 -6.02 -4.79
N LEU A 236 9.19 -7.30 -5.13
CA LEU A 236 9.05 -7.76 -6.51
C LEU A 236 7.60 -8.19 -6.75
N HIS A 237 7.17 -8.22 -8.01
CA HIS A 237 5.76 -8.43 -8.36
C HIS A 237 5.60 -9.33 -9.58
N VAL A 238 4.80 -10.40 -9.44
CA VAL A 238 4.38 -11.30 -10.51
C VAL A 238 2.86 -11.40 -10.58
N ALA A 239 2.26 -11.40 -11.77
CA ALA A 239 0.84 -11.69 -11.93
C ALA A 239 0.57 -13.19 -11.72
N ASP A 240 -0.65 -13.52 -11.32
CA ASP A 240 -1.19 -14.88 -11.21
C ASP A 240 -0.53 -15.76 -10.11
N PRO A 241 -1.30 -16.28 -9.14
CA PRO A 241 -0.76 -17.19 -8.11
C PRO A 241 -0.07 -18.43 -8.66
N LYS A 242 -0.44 -18.92 -9.86
CA LYS A 242 0.18 -20.10 -10.46
C LYS A 242 1.67 -19.88 -10.80
N ASP A 243 2.04 -18.64 -11.09
CA ASP A 243 3.39 -18.27 -11.48
C ASP A 243 4.26 -17.91 -10.27
N PHE A 244 3.64 -17.66 -9.10
CA PHE A 244 4.27 -17.13 -7.90
C PHE A 244 5.56 -17.88 -7.53
N ILE A 245 5.47 -19.17 -7.21
CA ILE A 245 6.64 -19.94 -6.76
C ILE A 245 7.70 -20.04 -7.86
N SER A 246 7.30 -20.28 -9.11
CA SER A 246 8.26 -20.46 -10.20
C SER A 246 9.02 -19.18 -10.56
N PHE A 247 8.37 -18.03 -10.43
CA PHE A 247 8.99 -16.72 -10.60
C PHE A 247 10.05 -16.46 -9.52
N TYR A 248 9.72 -16.66 -8.24
CA TYR A 248 10.69 -16.42 -7.16
C TYR A 248 11.80 -17.48 -7.12
N ASP A 249 11.53 -18.72 -7.53
CA ASP A 249 12.56 -19.72 -7.81
C ASP A 249 13.57 -19.20 -8.83
N ARG A 250 13.05 -18.60 -9.93
CA ARG A 250 13.88 -17.98 -10.95
C ARG A 250 14.70 -16.83 -10.37
N MET A 251 14.08 -15.90 -9.64
CA MET A 251 14.77 -14.72 -9.07
C MET A 251 15.95 -15.14 -8.20
N VAL A 252 15.72 -16.05 -7.25
CA VAL A 252 16.77 -16.54 -6.36
C VAL A 252 17.87 -17.27 -7.14
N ARG A 253 17.49 -18.12 -8.12
CA ARG A 253 18.45 -18.86 -8.95
C ARG A 253 19.35 -17.94 -9.77
N ILE A 254 18.84 -16.82 -10.27
CA ILE A 254 19.61 -15.87 -11.09
C ILE A 254 20.34 -14.82 -10.25
N GLY A 255 20.27 -14.89 -8.92
CA GLY A 255 20.99 -13.99 -8.01
C GLY A 255 20.28 -12.68 -7.71
N VAL A 256 18.95 -12.61 -7.86
CA VAL A 256 18.11 -11.52 -7.37
C VAL A 256 17.54 -11.96 -6.02
N THR A 257 18.25 -11.65 -4.93
CA THR A 257 17.95 -12.20 -3.59
C THR A 257 17.80 -11.16 -2.49
N ASP A 258 18.26 -9.92 -2.70
CA ASP A 258 18.17 -8.84 -1.72
C ASP A 258 16.87 -8.05 -1.91
N PHE A 259 15.75 -8.75 -1.76
CA PHE A 259 14.40 -8.18 -1.69
C PHE A 259 13.71 -8.69 -0.42
N ASP A 260 12.67 -8.00 0.02
CA ASP A 260 11.99 -8.29 1.29
C ASP A 260 10.61 -8.90 1.06
N ILE A 261 9.88 -8.42 0.04
CA ILE A 261 8.48 -8.80 -0.21
C ILE A 261 8.36 -9.49 -1.57
N ALA A 262 7.81 -10.69 -1.55
CA ALA A 262 7.31 -11.41 -2.71
C ALA A 262 5.83 -11.08 -2.94
N GLY A 263 5.56 -10.15 -3.85
CA GLY A 263 4.21 -9.74 -4.24
C GLY A 263 3.63 -10.58 -5.38
N PHE A 264 2.31 -10.77 -5.37
CA PHE A 264 1.56 -11.27 -6.52
C PHE A 264 0.18 -10.62 -6.71
N SER A 265 -0.34 -10.64 -7.93
CA SER A 265 -1.73 -10.26 -8.24
C SER A 265 -2.68 -11.45 -8.10
N TYR A 266 -3.87 -11.21 -7.55
CA TYR A 266 -4.95 -12.20 -7.54
C TYR A 266 -6.30 -11.57 -7.92
N TYR A 267 -6.87 -12.02 -9.04
CA TYR A 267 -8.21 -11.68 -9.48
C TYR A 267 -8.92 -12.97 -9.89
N TYR A 268 -10.05 -13.28 -9.26
CA TYR A 268 -10.83 -14.47 -9.62
C TYR A 268 -11.14 -14.51 -11.13
N ALA A 269 -11.57 -13.37 -11.69
CA ALA A 269 -11.99 -13.27 -13.09
C ALA A 269 -10.91 -13.62 -14.13
N TRP A 270 -9.62 -13.54 -13.77
CA TRP A 270 -8.51 -13.80 -14.70
C TRP A 270 -7.71 -15.04 -14.34
N HIS A 271 -7.53 -15.29 -13.05
CA HIS A 271 -6.68 -16.36 -12.55
C HIS A 271 -7.49 -17.60 -12.12
N GLY A 272 -8.81 -17.46 -11.93
CA GLY A 272 -9.64 -18.49 -11.30
C GLY A 272 -9.12 -18.84 -9.91
N GLY A 273 -9.30 -20.10 -9.52
CA GLY A 273 -8.87 -20.58 -8.20
C GLY A 273 -9.72 -20.03 -7.05
N THR A 274 -9.81 -20.79 -5.97
CA THR A 274 -10.54 -20.34 -4.77
C THR A 274 -9.66 -19.43 -3.92
N ILE A 275 -10.28 -18.70 -3.00
CA ILE A 275 -9.56 -18.00 -1.92
C ILE A 275 -8.61 -18.96 -1.19
N GLU A 276 -9.04 -20.18 -0.85
CA GLU A 276 -8.19 -21.20 -0.22
C GLU A 276 -6.92 -21.51 -1.03
N ASN A 277 -7.01 -21.52 -2.37
CA ASN A 277 -5.83 -21.71 -3.23
C ASN A 277 -4.80 -20.58 -3.06
N THR A 278 -5.23 -19.34 -2.78
CA THR A 278 -4.29 -18.24 -2.51
C THR A 278 -3.49 -18.49 -1.24
N GLY A 279 -4.15 -18.97 -0.17
CA GLY A 279 -3.47 -19.32 1.07
C GLY A 279 -2.56 -20.53 0.93
N ASP A 280 -2.94 -21.55 0.16
CA ASP A 280 -2.08 -22.70 -0.14
C ASP A 280 -0.79 -22.28 -0.83
N VAL A 281 -0.88 -21.40 -1.83
CA VAL A 281 0.28 -20.86 -2.55
C VAL A 281 1.17 -20.03 -1.62
N ILE A 282 0.60 -19.21 -0.75
CA ILE A 282 1.35 -18.45 0.27
C ILE A 282 2.07 -19.41 1.25
N ARG A 283 1.37 -20.40 1.80
CA ARG A 283 1.96 -21.39 2.72
C ARG A 283 3.11 -22.15 2.07
N ALA A 284 2.92 -22.60 0.83
CA ALA A 284 3.95 -23.31 0.06
C ALA A 284 5.17 -22.41 -0.18
N PHE A 285 4.95 -21.15 -0.57
CA PHE A 285 6.03 -20.17 -0.76
C PHE A 285 6.80 -19.92 0.55
N LYS A 286 6.11 -19.61 1.64
CA LYS A 286 6.72 -19.35 2.95
C LYS A 286 7.45 -20.56 3.52
N GLY A 287 6.98 -21.78 3.23
CA GLY A 287 7.70 -23.01 3.56
C GLY A 287 9.04 -23.14 2.83
N LYS A 288 9.16 -22.60 1.62
CA LYS A 288 10.38 -22.64 0.79
C LYS A 288 11.30 -21.44 1.04
N TYR A 289 10.72 -20.26 1.24
CA TYR A 289 11.41 -19.00 1.40
C TYR A 289 10.93 -18.25 2.65
N PRO A 290 11.21 -18.76 3.85
CA PRO A 290 10.70 -18.19 5.09
C PRO A 290 11.18 -16.75 5.32
N GLN A 291 12.32 -16.36 4.74
CA GLN A 291 12.92 -15.04 4.87
C GLN A 291 12.20 -13.92 4.11
N TYR A 292 11.37 -14.25 3.11
CA TYR A 292 10.62 -13.24 2.35
C TYR A 292 9.20 -13.13 2.88
N GLU A 293 8.67 -11.92 2.91
CA GLU A 293 7.23 -11.68 3.10
C GLU A 293 6.47 -12.10 1.83
N ALA A 294 5.20 -12.51 1.97
CA ALA A 294 4.32 -12.80 0.85
C ALA A 294 3.13 -11.84 0.90
N MET A 295 2.76 -11.21 -0.20
CA MET A 295 1.73 -10.16 -0.22
C MET A 295 0.89 -10.23 -1.50
N ILE A 296 -0.43 -10.06 -1.37
CA ILE A 296 -1.27 -9.77 -2.53
C ILE A 296 -1.17 -8.26 -2.78
N VAL A 297 -0.46 -7.87 -3.84
CA VAL A 297 -0.19 -6.44 -4.12
C VAL A 297 -1.19 -5.83 -5.10
N GLU A 298 -2.03 -6.65 -5.71
CA GLU A 298 -3.17 -6.23 -6.53
C GLU A 298 -4.29 -7.27 -6.44
N THR A 299 -5.50 -6.81 -6.12
CA THR A 299 -6.75 -7.57 -6.21
C THR A 299 -7.92 -6.64 -6.43
N GLY A 300 -9.08 -7.19 -6.76
CA GLY A 300 -10.30 -6.44 -6.98
C GLY A 300 -11.49 -7.39 -7.10
N TYR A 301 -12.66 -6.94 -6.66
CA TYR A 301 -13.88 -7.73 -6.74
C TYR A 301 -15.08 -6.85 -7.00
N LEU A 302 -16.07 -7.33 -7.75
CA LEU A 302 -17.19 -6.52 -8.21
C LEU A 302 -18.28 -6.36 -7.16
N TRP A 303 -18.85 -5.16 -7.09
CA TRP A 303 -20.06 -4.85 -6.32
C TRP A 303 -21.27 -4.54 -7.23
N ASP A 304 -21.02 -4.22 -8.50
CA ASP A 304 -22.04 -4.02 -9.54
C ASP A 304 -21.67 -4.85 -10.79
N ASP A 305 -22.66 -5.22 -11.59
CA ASP A 305 -22.50 -5.96 -12.84
C ASP A 305 -22.95 -5.14 -14.07
N LYS A 306 -23.27 -3.86 -13.86
CA LYS A 306 -23.74 -2.94 -14.89
C LYS A 306 -22.62 -2.06 -15.43
N ASN A 307 -22.59 -1.89 -16.75
CA ASN A 307 -21.77 -0.88 -17.41
C ASN A 307 -22.55 0.44 -17.46
N ILE A 308 -22.01 1.51 -16.88
CA ILE A 308 -22.77 2.75 -16.69
C ILE A 308 -22.32 3.90 -17.59
N ASP A 309 -21.16 3.74 -18.22
CA ASP A 309 -20.58 4.72 -19.12
C ASP A 309 -20.10 4.05 -20.42
N GLY A 310 -19.28 4.77 -21.20
CA GLY A 310 -18.80 4.29 -22.50
C GLY A 310 -17.56 3.40 -22.43
N LEU A 311 -16.90 3.30 -21.28
CA LEU A 311 -15.75 2.43 -21.06
C LEU A 311 -16.24 1.09 -20.51
N VAL A 312 -15.67 -0.01 -21.00
CA VAL A 312 -16.08 -1.35 -20.60
C VAL A 312 -15.50 -1.70 -19.23
N ASN A 313 -16.32 -2.26 -18.36
CA ASN A 313 -15.92 -2.82 -17.07
C ASN A 313 -14.80 -3.86 -17.22
N ILE A 314 -13.74 -3.72 -16.41
CA ILE A 314 -12.53 -4.55 -16.51
C ILE A 314 -12.69 -5.95 -15.90
N ILE A 315 -13.53 -6.13 -14.87
CA ILE A 315 -13.79 -7.42 -14.22
C ILE A 315 -15.19 -7.90 -14.64
N SER A 316 -15.24 -8.97 -15.44
CA SER A 316 -16.49 -9.48 -16.01
C SER A 316 -17.03 -10.75 -15.34
N GLU A 317 -16.24 -11.42 -14.51
CA GLU A 317 -16.57 -12.75 -13.98
C GLU A 317 -16.48 -12.80 -12.44
N PRO A 318 -17.63 -12.88 -11.73
CA PRO A 318 -17.64 -13.09 -10.29
C PRO A 318 -17.33 -14.55 -9.91
N ASP A 319 -16.81 -14.72 -8.70
CA ASP A 319 -16.75 -16.02 -8.04
C ASP A 319 -18.18 -16.53 -7.79
N PRO A 320 -18.56 -17.73 -8.27
CA PRO A 320 -19.87 -18.32 -8.03
C PRO A 320 -20.24 -18.48 -6.55
N MET A 321 -19.27 -18.56 -5.63
CA MET A 321 -19.50 -18.60 -4.18
C MET A 321 -19.90 -17.25 -3.59
N TYR A 322 -19.72 -16.19 -4.37
CA TYR A 322 -19.97 -14.80 -4.02
C TYR A 322 -20.98 -14.21 -5.01
N LEU A 323 -22.11 -14.90 -5.14
CA LEU A 323 -23.32 -14.44 -5.82
C LEU A 323 -24.48 -14.27 -4.83
N PRO A 324 -25.43 -13.34 -5.10
CA PRO A 324 -25.41 -12.39 -6.21
C PRO A 324 -24.36 -11.27 -6.00
N VAL A 325 -23.94 -10.64 -7.09
CA VAL A 325 -23.09 -9.45 -7.10
C VAL A 325 -23.75 -8.34 -6.27
N GLY A 326 -22.98 -7.67 -5.43
CA GLY A 326 -23.46 -6.62 -4.55
C GLY A 326 -22.39 -6.11 -3.60
N GLN A 327 -22.63 -4.96 -2.97
CA GLN A 327 -21.72 -4.32 -2.02
C GLN A 327 -21.40 -5.20 -0.81
N GLU A 328 -22.41 -5.90 -0.27
CA GLU A 328 -22.22 -6.86 0.82
C GLU A 328 -21.34 -8.05 0.39
N THR A 329 -21.52 -8.49 -0.85
CA THR A 329 -20.77 -9.62 -1.40
C THR A 329 -19.32 -9.24 -1.70
N GLN A 330 -19.07 -8.01 -2.17
CA GLN A 330 -17.72 -7.46 -2.31
C GLN A 330 -17.02 -7.35 -0.94
N TYR A 331 -17.72 -6.80 0.07
CA TYR A 331 -17.21 -6.75 1.44
C TYR A 331 -16.83 -8.15 1.94
N ARG A 332 -17.74 -9.12 1.85
CA ARG A 332 -17.50 -10.51 2.29
C ARG A 332 -16.33 -11.16 1.55
N TYR A 333 -16.24 -11.01 0.23
CA TYR A 333 -15.12 -11.52 -0.57
C TYR A 333 -13.78 -10.99 -0.06
N MET A 334 -13.70 -9.67 0.16
CA MET A 334 -12.46 -9.05 0.64
C MET A 334 -12.11 -9.46 2.07
N VAL A 335 -13.10 -9.63 2.95
CA VAL A 335 -12.88 -10.15 4.30
C VAL A 335 -12.36 -11.59 4.27
N ASP A 336 -13.02 -12.48 3.52
CA ASP A 336 -12.66 -13.89 3.44
C ASP A 336 -11.28 -14.09 2.79
N LEU A 337 -10.97 -13.35 1.71
CA LEU A 337 -9.64 -13.35 1.08
C LEU A 337 -8.57 -12.88 2.06
N THR A 338 -8.82 -11.78 2.76
CA THR A 338 -7.84 -11.20 3.68
C THR A 338 -7.59 -12.11 4.89
N GLN A 339 -8.63 -12.74 5.44
CA GLN A 339 -8.47 -13.70 6.53
C GLN A 339 -7.65 -14.91 6.08
N GLU A 340 -7.88 -15.46 4.88
CA GLU A 340 -7.06 -16.56 4.35
C GLU A 340 -5.59 -16.15 4.17
N VAL A 341 -5.32 -14.93 3.70
CA VAL A 341 -3.96 -14.40 3.58
C VAL A 341 -3.30 -14.27 4.95
N ILE A 342 -4.01 -13.79 5.96
CA ILE A 342 -3.52 -13.72 7.36
C ILE A 342 -3.20 -15.13 7.88
N ASP A 343 -4.13 -16.07 7.74
CA ASP A 343 -4.00 -17.45 8.24
C ASP A 343 -2.85 -18.20 7.53
N ALA A 344 -2.58 -17.87 6.27
CA ALA A 344 -1.46 -18.41 5.50
C ALA A 344 -0.09 -17.80 5.88
N GLY A 345 -0.05 -16.76 6.71
CA GLY A 345 1.17 -16.03 7.07
C GLY A 345 1.61 -15.01 6.01
N GLY A 346 0.66 -14.53 5.22
CA GLY A 346 0.83 -13.39 4.33
C GLY A 346 0.93 -12.07 5.12
N SER A 347 1.51 -11.06 4.47
CA SER A 347 1.85 -9.77 5.06
C SER A 347 0.91 -8.63 4.67
N GLY A 348 0.05 -8.83 3.67
CA GLY A 348 -0.89 -7.79 3.25
C GLY A 348 -1.73 -8.14 2.03
N VAL A 349 -2.78 -7.34 1.85
CA VAL A 349 -3.68 -7.33 0.69
C VAL A 349 -3.86 -5.89 0.23
N ILE A 350 -3.71 -5.64 -1.07
CA ILE A 350 -3.89 -4.31 -1.67
C ILE A 350 -4.99 -4.38 -2.74
N PHE A 351 -6.06 -3.60 -2.55
CA PHE A 351 -7.10 -3.46 -3.56
C PHE A 351 -6.68 -2.45 -4.64
N TRP A 352 -6.90 -2.81 -5.90
CA TRP A 352 -6.49 -1.99 -7.03
C TRP A 352 -7.58 -0.98 -7.43
N GLU A 353 -7.23 0.30 -7.32
CA GLU A 353 -7.97 1.47 -7.80
C GLU A 353 -9.45 1.53 -7.36
N PRO A 354 -9.76 1.40 -6.05
CA PRO A 354 -11.13 1.43 -5.58
C PRO A 354 -11.78 2.82 -5.68
N LEU A 355 -11.02 3.85 -6.06
CA LEU A 355 -11.48 5.23 -6.19
C LEU A 355 -11.56 5.73 -7.64
N TRP A 356 -11.28 4.85 -8.62
CA TRP A 356 -11.45 5.20 -10.01
C TRP A 356 -12.94 5.14 -10.40
N VAL A 357 -13.66 6.22 -10.08
CA VAL A 357 -15.08 6.41 -10.41
C VAL A 357 -15.27 6.98 -11.81
N SER A 358 -16.46 6.81 -12.38
CA SER A 358 -16.80 7.35 -13.69
C SER A 358 -16.78 8.88 -13.68
N THR A 359 -16.06 9.48 -14.63
CA THR A 359 -15.99 10.93 -14.84
C THR A 359 -16.07 11.26 -16.34
N PRO A 360 -16.30 12.54 -16.71
CA PRO A 360 -16.24 12.94 -18.11
C PRO A 360 -14.86 12.79 -18.76
N CYS A 361 -13.79 12.64 -17.98
CA CYS A 361 -12.43 12.55 -18.47
C CYS A 361 -12.17 11.32 -19.32
N ARG A 362 -11.12 11.44 -20.13
CA ARG A 362 -10.58 10.36 -20.91
C ARG A 362 -9.25 9.93 -20.29
N THR A 363 -9.14 8.65 -19.99
CA THR A 363 -7.91 7.98 -19.59
C THR A 363 -7.29 7.33 -20.84
N PRO A 364 -6.14 6.63 -20.77
CA PRO A 364 -5.61 5.88 -21.91
C PRO A 364 -6.61 4.84 -22.44
N TRP A 365 -7.49 4.36 -21.55
CA TRP A 365 -8.41 3.24 -21.79
C TRP A 365 -9.71 3.68 -22.47
N GLY A 366 -10.06 4.96 -22.35
CA GLY A 366 -11.32 5.50 -22.87
C GLY A 366 -11.93 6.53 -21.94
N ARG A 367 -13.16 6.94 -22.23
CA ARG A 367 -13.91 7.92 -21.45
C ARG A 367 -14.80 7.24 -20.43
N GLY A 368 -14.71 7.64 -19.16
CA GLY A 368 -15.41 6.99 -18.05
C GLY A 368 -14.45 6.22 -17.14
N SER A 369 -14.92 5.14 -16.54
CA SER A 369 -14.13 4.25 -15.69
C SER A 369 -14.35 2.79 -16.01
N SER A 370 -13.27 2.04 -16.20
CA SER A 370 -13.34 0.58 -16.29
C SER A 370 -13.49 -0.07 -14.91
N HIS A 371 -13.40 0.71 -13.83
CA HIS A 371 -13.36 0.26 -12.43
C HIS A 371 -14.60 0.61 -11.63
N GLU A 372 -15.54 1.39 -12.17
CA GLU A 372 -16.72 1.84 -11.43
C GLU A 372 -17.46 0.68 -10.72
N HIS A 373 -17.62 -0.45 -11.42
CA HIS A 373 -18.28 -1.65 -10.90
C HIS A 373 -17.51 -2.41 -9.79
N VAL A 374 -16.25 -2.03 -9.52
CA VAL A 374 -15.40 -2.54 -8.42
C VAL A 374 -14.99 -1.45 -7.42
N ALA A 375 -15.25 -0.17 -7.72
CA ALA A 375 -14.94 0.96 -6.85
C ALA A 375 -15.65 0.85 -5.49
N TYR A 376 -15.25 1.65 -4.51
CA TYR A 376 -15.93 1.71 -3.19
C TYR A 376 -17.06 2.73 -3.11
N PHE A 377 -17.33 3.44 -4.21
CA PHE A 377 -18.25 4.56 -4.25
C PHE A 377 -19.42 4.22 -5.17
N ASP A 378 -20.64 4.30 -4.65
CA ASP A 378 -21.85 3.93 -5.39
C ASP A 378 -22.28 5.05 -6.34
N HIS A 379 -22.04 4.88 -7.65
CA HIS A 379 -22.51 5.81 -8.70
C HIS A 379 -24.02 6.09 -8.66
N ARG A 380 -24.84 5.16 -8.15
CA ARG A 380 -26.29 5.30 -8.05
C ARG A 380 -26.69 6.14 -6.84
N ASN A 381 -25.74 6.36 -5.93
CA ASN A 381 -25.92 7.09 -4.69
C ASN A 381 -24.89 8.21 -4.55
N ASN A 382 -24.72 9.02 -5.60
CA ASN A 382 -23.95 10.27 -5.57
C ASN A 382 -22.48 10.07 -5.10
N ASN A 383 -21.85 8.96 -5.50
CA ASN A 383 -20.51 8.56 -5.08
C ASN A 383 -20.37 8.60 -3.55
N ASN A 384 -21.35 8.05 -2.85
CA ASN A 384 -21.20 7.71 -1.43
C ASN A 384 -20.43 6.41 -1.29
N LEU A 385 -19.50 6.39 -0.34
CA LEU A 385 -18.81 5.19 0.10
C LEU A 385 -19.83 4.13 0.53
N HIS A 386 -19.67 2.91 0.01
CA HIS A 386 -20.46 1.76 0.43
C HIS A 386 -19.65 0.75 1.26
N ILE A 387 -20.32 -0.24 1.84
CA ILE A 387 -19.73 -1.21 2.79
C ILE A 387 -18.55 -2.01 2.21
N GLY A 388 -18.53 -2.23 0.89
CA GLY A 388 -17.38 -2.84 0.21
C GLY A 388 -16.03 -2.20 0.52
N GLY A 389 -15.98 -0.89 0.80
CA GLY A 389 -14.75 -0.17 1.17
C GLY A 389 -14.39 -0.20 2.66
N THR A 390 -15.02 -1.06 3.47
CA THR A 390 -14.78 -1.13 4.93
C THR A 390 -14.18 -2.44 5.41
N TRP A 391 -13.77 -3.33 4.49
CA TRP A 391 -13.20 -4.64 4.82
C TRP A 391 -11.95 -4.54 5.70
N MET A 392 -11.13 -3.51 5.51
CA MET A 392 -9.88 -3.29 6.27
C MET A 392 -10.10 -3.11 7.78
N SER A 393 -11.31 -2.74 8.18
CA SER A 393 -11.71 -2.59 9.59
C SER A 393 -12.50 -3.79 10.13
N ALA A 394 -12.57 -4.90 9.38
CA ALA A 394 -13.24 -6.11 9.84
C ALA A 394 -12.50 -6.75 11.02
N ASP A 395 -13.22 -7.59 11.77
CA ASP A 395 -12.67 -8.30 12.94
C ASP A 395 -11.85 -9.52 12.45
N TYR A 396 -10.57 -9.32 12.13
CA TYR A 396 -9.66 -10.39 11.74
C TYR A 396 -9.09 -11.16 12.93
N THR A 397 -8.88 -12.46 12.76
CA THR A 397 -8.16 -13.31 13.73
C THR A 397 -6.73 -13.55 13.28
N GLY A 398 -5.83 -13.86 14.22
CA GLY A 398 -4.44 -14.23 13.91
C GLY A 398 -3.48 -13.04 13.73
N LEU A 399 -3.98 -11.81 13.72
CA LEU A 399 -3.13 -10.62 13.80
C LEU A 399 -2.52 -10.51 15.19
N THR A 400 -1.19 -10.43 15.27
CA THR A 400 -0.52 -10.04 16.51
C THR A 400 -0.69 -8.53 16.66
N GLU A 401 -1.63 -8.08 17.49
CA GLU A 401 -1.73 -6.67 17.85
C GLU A 401 -0.42 -6.26 18.55
N SER A 402 0.26 -5.25 18.02
CA SER A 402 1.25 -4.48 18.79
C SER A 402 0.50 -3.54 19.75
N VAL A 403 -0.21 -4.11 20.72
CA VAL A 403 -0.76 -3.29 21.81
C VAL A 403 0.45 -2.82 22.63
N PRO A 404 0.71 -1.51 22.76
CA PRO A 404 1.68 -1.04 23.74
C PRO A 404 1.25 -1.56 25.11
N SER A 405 2.12 -2.34 25.75
CA SER A 405 1.78 -3.12 26.95
C SER A 405 1.42 -2.25 28.15
N GLU A 406 1.86 -0.98 28.18
CA GLU A 406 1.50 0.00 29.20
C GLU A 406 1.42 1.42 28.62
N VAL A 407 0.39 2.17 29.04
CA VAL A 407 0.35 3.64 28.94
C VAL A 407 0.54 4.17 30.35
N SER A 408 1.63 4.91 30.59
CA SER A 408 1.93 5.48 31.90
C SER A 408 1.76 7.01 31.87
N LEU A 409 1.23 7.57 32.97
CA LEU A 409 1.13 9.01 33.17
C LEU A 409 2.27 9.43 34.09
N GLY A 410 3.19 10.26 33.58
CA GLY A 410 4.27 10.85 34.37
C GLY A 410 3.93 12.29 34.77
N ILE A 411 4.27 12.67 36.00
CA ILE A 411 4.29 14.07 36.43
C ILE A 411 5.76 14.48 36.46
N ASP A 412 6.12 15.51 35.70
CA ASP A 412 7.41 16.17 35.82
C ASP A 412 7.44 16.97 37.14
N GLU A 413 8.25 16.52 38.10
CA GLU A 413 8.32 17.11 39.45
C GLU A 413 8.88 18.54 39.46
N ASP A 414 9.65 18.94 38.43
CA ASP A 414 10.25 20.28 38.35
C ASP A 414 9.30 21.30 37.69
N SER A 415 8.45 20.87 36.76
CA SER A 415 7.53 21.75 36.01
C SER A 415 6.05 21.61 36.39
N GLY A 416 5.67 20.58 37.14
CA GLY A 416 4.30 20.29 37.54
C GLY A 416 3.37 19.91 36.38
N ARG A 417 3.94 19.52 35.22
CA ARG A 417 3.19 19.18 34.00
C ARG A 417 2.93 17.68 33.92
N LEU A 418 1.71 17.36 33.48
CA LEU A 418 1.26 15.99 33.22
C LEU A 418 1.68 15.59 31.80
N SER A 419 2.45 14.51 31.67
CA SER A 419 2.93 13.96 30.40
C SER A 419 2.37 12.55 30.21
N LEU A 420 1.83 12.29 29.02
CA LEU A 420 1.44 10.93 28.61
C LEU A 420 2.69 10.23 28.07
N LEU A 421 3.06 9.10 28.64
CA LEU A 421 4.19 8.27 28.20
C LEU A 421 3.62 7.01 27.56
N LEU A 422 3.86 6.84 26.26
CA LEU A 422 3.52 5.63 25.52
C LEU A 422 4.76 4.74 25.50
N ASP A 423 4.69 3.57 26.15
CA ASP A 423 5.75 2.58 26.08
C ASP A 423 5.62 1.82 24.76
N GLN A 424 6.48 2.12 23.79
CA GLN A 424 6.64 1.26 22.63
C GLN A 424 7.53 0.09 23.04
N SER A 425 7.02 -1.12 22.86
CA SER A 425 7.66 -2.37 23.27
C SER A 425 9.10 -2.49 22.73
N ASN A 426 10.06 -1.98 23.50
CA ASN A 426 11.48 -2.31 23.58
C ASN A 426 12.27 -1.16 24.24
N GLY A 427 12.15 -1.00 25.56
CA GLY A 427 13.18 -0.39 26.39
C GLY A 427 13.44 1.11 26.21
N THR A 428 13.05 1.89 27.22
CA THR A 428 13.60 3.20 27.64
C THR A 428 13.47 4.42 26.72
N ASP A 429 12.97 4.32 25.48
CA ASP A 429 12.66 5.52 24.70
C ASP A 429 11.23 6.00 24.95
N TYR A 430 11.11 7.20 25.51
CA TYR A 430 9.84 7.86 25.81
C TYR A 430 9.63 9.06 24.87
N THR A 431 8.48 9.12 24.20
CA THR A 431 8.07 10.33 23.47
C THR A 431 7.35 11.28 24.42
N VAL A 432 7.97 12.43 24.73
CA VAL A 432 7.34 13.50 25.50
C VAL A 432 6.47 14.33 24.54
N LEU A 433 5.15 14.18 24.64
CA LEU A 433 4.22 15.02 23.88
C LEU A 433 4.24 16.46 24.42
N SER A 434 4.33 17.44 23.52
CA SER A 434 4.34 18.84 23.91
C SER A 434 2.95 19.30 24.38
N SER A 435 2.90 20.40 25.13
CA SER A 435 1.63 21.04 25.52
C SER A 435 0.78 21.50 24.33
N GLU A 436 1.35 21.55 23.13
CA GLU A 436 0.67 21.93 21.89
C GLU A 436 0.01 20.71 21.23
N ASP A 437 0.61 19.53 21.36
CA ASP A 437 0.04 18.26 20.91
C ASP A 437 -1.15 17.82 21.77
N LEU A 438 -1.09 18.10 23.08
CA LEU A 438 -2.20 17.86 24.01
C LEU A 438 -3.43 18.74 23.74
N LYS A 439 -3.28 19.91 23.09
CA LYS A 439 -4.42 20.78 22.75
C LYS A 439 -5.32 20.21 21.65
N LYS A 440 -4.83 19.21 20.89
CA LYS A 440 -5.63 18.50 19.88
C LYS A 440 -6.60 17.49 20.50
N TRP A 441 -6.54 17.29 21.82
CA TRP A 441 -7.42 16.39 22.57
C TRP A 441 -8.44 17.22 23.38
N GLU A 442 -9.75 17.08 23.09
CA GLU A 442 -10.80 17.74 23.87
C GLU A 442 -10.97 17.08 25.26
N LEU A 443 -10.36 17.68 26.29
CA LEU A 443 -10.67 17.38 27.69
C LEU A 443 -12.03 17.99 28.08
N LYS A 444 -13.11 17.20 27.98
CA LYS A 444 -14.43 17.61 28.49
C LYS A 444 -14.48 17.47 30.02
N ARG A 445 -14.40 18.64 30.67
CA ARG A 445 -14.65 19.00 32.08
C ARG A 445 -13.47 18.89 33.05
N SER A 446 -13.34 19.99 33.81
CA SER A 446 -12.43 20.22 34.94
C SER A 446 -12.72 19.28 36.12
N PHE A 447 -11.71 18.55 36.57
CA PHE A 447 -11.73 17.83 37.84
C PHE A 447 -11.02 18.63 38.93
N ARG A 448 -11.61 18.69 40.13
CA ARG A 448 -10.94 19.17 41.34
C ARG A 448 -10.16 18.00 41.95
N ALA A 449 -8.89 18.21 42.23
CA ALA A 449 -8.04 17.28 42.97
C ALA A 449 -8.64 16.94 44.35
N ARG A 450 -8.49 15.69 44.79
CA ARG A 450 -8.63 15.33 46.20
C ARG A 450 -7.29 15.55 46.91
N GLU A 451 -7.36 15.85 48.21
CA GLU A 451 -6.23 16.31 49.06
C GLU A 451 -5.11 15.28 49.28
N ASP A 452 -5.16 14.12 48.63
CA ASP A 452 -4.19 13.02 48.73
C ASP A 452 -3.34 12.82 47.47
N GLY A 453 -3.48 13.65 46.42
CA GLY A 453 -2.55 13.70 45.29
C GLY A 453 -2.62 12.53 44.30
N GLU A 454 -3.50 11.55 44.50
CA GLU A 454 -3.75 10.49 43.52
C GLU A 454 -4.91 10.87 42.57
N VAL A 455 -4.66 10.82 41.26
CA VAL A 455 -5.70 10.90 40.21
C VAL A 455 -5.88 9.52 39.60
N SER A 456 -6.96 8.83 39.94
CA SER A 456 -7.37 7.59 39.28
C SER A 456 -8.36 7.91 38.16
N VAL A 457 -8.01 7.53 36.93
CA VAL A 457 -8.90 7.65 35.77
C VAL A 457 -9.35 6.23 35.38
N PRO A 458 -10.65 5.91 35.42
CA PRO A 458 -11.15 4.64 34.89
C PRO A 458 -10.88 4.54 33.39
N LEU A 459 -10.46 3.37 32.88
CA LEU A 459 -10.19 3.16 31.44
C LEU A 459 -11.34 3.58 30.51
N GLY A 460 -12.58 3.62 31.01
CA GLY A 460 -13.75 4.12 30.26
C GLY A 460 -13.81 5.64 30.03
N PHE A 461 -12.83 6.42 30.48
CA PHE A 461 -12.82 7.89 30.35
C PHE A 461 -11.95 8.43 29.20
N LEU A 462 -11.19 7.57 28.51
CA LEU A 462 -10.47 7.93 27.29
C LEU A 462 -11.30 7.48 26.08
N SER A 463 -12.23 8.31 25.64
CA SER A 463 -12.90 8.10 24.35
C SER A 463 -12.26 8.99 23.29
N ASN A 464 -11.29 8.47 22.56
CA ASN A 464 -10.99 8.99 21.23
C ASN A 464 -11.50 7.98 20.21
N ARG A 465 -12.57 8.35 19.50
CA ARG A 465 -13.26 7.47 18.55
C ARG A 465 -12.45 7.19 17.26
N SER A 466 -11.23 7.70 17.14
CA SER A 466 -10.39 7.52 15.95
C SER A 466 -9.12 6.69 16.17
N LEU A 467 -8.88 6.14 17.36
CA LEU A 467 -7.65 5.36 17.65
C LEU A 467 -7.88 4.02 18.34
N PHE A 468 -9.08 3.76 18.87
CA PHE A 468 -9.43 2.46 19.43
C PHE A 468 -10.75 1.99 18.83
N GLY A 469 -10.65 1.13 17.81
CA GLY A 469 -11.75 0.25 17.45
C GLY A 469 -12.19 -0.53 18.69
N LYS A 470 -13.48 -0.43 19.02
CA LYS A 470 -14.22 -1.14 20.08
C LYS A 470 -13.38 -1.98 21.05
N ALA A 471 -12.84 -1.38 22.10
CA ALA A 471 -12.53 -2.12 23.32
C ALA A 471 -13.84 -2.64 23.93
N ARG A 472 -14.13 -3.93 23.77
CA ARG A 472 -15.25 -4.59 24.47
C ARG A 472 -14.99 -4.58 25.97
N GLU A 473 -15.97 -4.09 26.74
CA GLU A 473 -16.04 -4.31 28.19
C GLU A 473 -16.01 -5.82 28.49
N VAL A 474 -14.90 -6.31 29.04
CA VAL A 474 -14.92 -7.54 29.82
C VAL A 474 -15.26 -7.14 31.26
N THR A 475 -16.56 -7.11 31.56
CA THR A 475 -17.02 -6.99 32.95
C THR A 475 -17.21 -8.38 33.57
N ARG A 476 -16.28 -8.67 34.51
CA ARG A 476 -16.25 -9.72 35.55
C ARG A 476 -16.03 -11.17 35.14
#